data_AF-A0A0B4E0Q6-F1
#
_entry.id   AF-A0A0B4E0Q6-F1
#
_cell.length_a   1.000
_cell.length_b   1.000
_cell.length_c   1.000
_cell.angle_alpha   90.00
_cell.angle_beta   90.00
_cell.angle_gamma   90.00
#
_symmetry.space_group_name_H-M   'P 1'
#
loop_
_entity.id
_entity.type
_entity.pdbx_description
1 polymer ?
#
loop_
_entity_poly.entity_id
_entity_poly.type
_entity_poly.pdbx_seq_one_letter_code
_entity_poly.pdbx_strand_id
1 'polypeptide(L)'
;MVSAEQRRESEKTGEVHGWNEWPMRAERGLENPVVFGVVIHAVVFVALLASLSLMARSLDQSIVIVVVAAVVPATIIILVSFGFWAAAVKERTRHRLVVSHNPGATVVPVEWSTAVLAPFVKETGVSSSDDRGFALEIAVDGSGMSFWRSRTTNDVISIGRLDWSQIDSVEAGGVKAVIGPRVAPTVKITLRPGAESPFADEIELLVRKVPVEHAVAALQPPMP
;
A
#
# COMPACT_ATOMS: atom_id res chain seq x y z
N MET A 1 15.38 -57.85 12.85
CA MET A 1 15.72 -57.38 14.21
C MET A 1 16.91 -56.45 14.08
N VAL A 2 16.64 -55.15 13.97
CA VAL A 2 17.67 -54.11 13.86
C VAL A 2 18.02 -53.67 15.28
N SER A 3 19.30 -53.72 15.62
CA SER A 3 19.81 -53.56 16.98
C SER A 3 19.60 -52.13 17.48
N ALA A 4 19.23 -52.00 18.76
CA ALA A 4 19.08 -50.73 19.46
C ALA A 4 20.39 -49.91 19.52
N GLU A 5 21.53 -50.54 19.23
CA GLU A 5 22.83 -49.87 19.07
C GLU A 5 22.84 -48.88 17.89
N GLN A 6 22.19 -49.23 16.78
CA GLN A 6 22.24 -48.44 15.54
C GLN A 6 21.39 -47.15 15.61
N ARG A 7 20.56 -47.02 16.66
CA ARG A 7 19.73 -45.85 16.94
C ARG A 7 20.44 -44.80 17.82
N ARG A 8 21.56 -45.15 18.48
CA ARG A 8 22.33 -44.22 19.31
C ARG A 8 23.46 -43.50 18.58
N GLU A 9 23.84 -43.97 17.39
CA GLU A 9 24.84 -43.27 16.57
C GLU A 9 24.23 -42.19 15.67
N SER A 10 22.96 -42.28 15.26
CA SER A 10 22.33 -41.21 14.46
C SER A 10 21.95 -39.96 15.26
N GLU A 11 22.09 -40.00 16.60
CA GLU A 11 21.78 -38.87 17.49
C GLU A 11 23.03 -38.02 17.83
N LYS A 12 24.22 -38.44 17.39
CA LYS A 12 25.50 -37.73 17.68
C LYS A 12 26.02 -36.85 16.56
N THR A 13 25.43 -36.89 15.37
CA THR A 13 25.81 -36.07 14.21
C THR A 13 24.67 -35.15 13.77
N GLY A 14 23.90 -34.64 14.72
CA GLY A 14 23.12 -33.42 14.55
C GLY A 14 24.04 -32.20 14.57
N GLU A 15 24.97 -32.13 13.61
CA GLU A 15 25.61 -30.88 13.25
C GLU A 15 24.49 -29.88 12.92
N VAL A 16 24.34 -28.91 13.82
CA VAL A 16 23.56 -27.70 13.60
C VAL A 16 24.25 -26.98 12.44
N HIS A 17 23.82 -27.36 11.24
CA HIS A 17 24.21 -26.72 10.01
C HIS A 17 23.90 -25.23 10.14
N GLY A 18 24.96 -24.46 9.93
CA GLY A 18 25.04 -23.05 10.22
C GLY A 18 23.77 -22.32 9.80
N TRP A 19 23.32 -21.47 10.71
CA TRP A 19 22.62 -20.24 10.36
C TRP A 19 23.47 -19.58 9.27
N ASN A 20 23.06 -19.77 8.03
CA ASN A 20 23.56 -18.97 6.93
C ASN A 20 23.27 -17.54 7.33
N GLU A 21 24.32 -16.86 7.81
CA GLU A 21 24.39 -15.42 7.86
C GLU A 21 24.14 -14.96 6.44
N TRP A 22 22.86 -14.68 6.14
CA TRP A 22 22.49 -13.94 4.97
C TRP A 22 23.29 -12.65 5.03
N PRO A 23 24.12 -12.34 4.02
CA PRO A 23 24.71 -11.03 3.96
C PRO A 23 23.53 -10.07 3.84
N MET A 24 23.23 -9.36 4.94
CA MET A 24 22.55 -8.08 4.88
C MET A 24 23.49 -7.14 4.12
N ARG A 25 23.56 -7.31 2.80
CA ARG A 25 23.81 -6.20 1.91
C ARG A 25 22.63 -5.28 2.13
N ALA A 26 22.85 -4.27 2.98
CA ALA A 26 22.14 -3.04 2.83
C ALA A 26 22.30 -2.64 1.36
N GLU A 27 21.25 -2.81 0.56
CA GLU A 27 21.11 -2.22 -0.77
C GLU A 27 21.14 -0.71 -0.57
N ARG A 28 22.36 -0.19 -0.44
CA ARG A 28 22.65 1.24 -0.44
C ARG A 28 22.64 1.68 -1.89
N GLY A 29 21.52 2.23 -2.33
CA GLY A 29 21.51 3.03 -3.54
C GLY A 29 20.15 3.14 -4.19
N LEU A 30 19.36 4.15 -3.80
CA LEU A 30 18.39 4.85 -4.68
C LEU A 30 17.46 3.96 -5.54
N GLU A 31 17.04 2.79 -5.08
CA GLU A 31 16.17 1.91 -5.87
C GLU A 31 14.70 2.38 -5.93
N ASN A 32 14.37 3.45 -5.20
CA ASN A 32 13.06 4.07 -5.35
C ASN A 32 13.10 5.08 -6.50
N PRO A 33 12.49 4.79 -7.67
CA PRO A 33 12.51 5.68 -8.83
C PRO A 33 11.88 7.06 -8.52
N VAL A 34 11.02 7.12 -7.50
CA VAL A 34 10.46 8.38 -7.00
C VAL A 34 11.53 9.22 -6.31
N VAL A 35 12.36 8.62 -5.46
CA VAL A 35 13.46 9.32 -4.78
C VAL A 35 14.49 9.80 -5.79
N PHE A 36 14.84 8.96 -6.77
CA PHE A 36 15.73 9.36 -7.86
C PHE A 36 15.15 10.54 -8.67
N GLY A 37 13.86 10.49 -9.00
CA GLY A 37 13.16 11.58 -9.66
C GLY A 37 13.15 12.88 -8.85
N VAL A 38 12.92 12.80 -7.53
CA VAL A 38 12.95 13.95 -6.61
C VAL A 38 14.36 14.53 -6.51
N VAL A 39 15.40 13.68 -6.38
CA VAL A 39 16.79 14.13 -6.31
C VAL A 39 17.21 14.82 -7.61
N ILE A 40 16.88 14.26 -8.77
CA ILE A 40 17.15 14.91 -10.06
C ILE A 40 16.45 16.26 -10.14
N HIS A 41 15.16 16.34 -9.78
CA HIS A 41 14.44 17.61 -9.80
C HIS A 41 15.02 18.63 -8.83
N ALA A 42 15.44 18.20 -7.63
CA ALA A 42 16.10 19.06 -6.67
C ALA A 42 17.44 19.59 -7.20
N VAL A 43 18.25 18.73 -7.83
CA VAL A 43 19.53 19.13 -8.45
C VAL A 43 19.29 20.11 -9.61
N VAL A 44 18.33 19.82 -10.50
CA VAL A 44 17.97 20.70 -11.61
C VAL A 44 17.43 22.04 -11.10
N PHE A 45 16.61 22.03 -10.04
CA PHE A 45 16.08 23.24 -9.43
C PHE A 45 17.19 24.09 -8.79
N VAL A 46 18.11 23.48 -8.03
CA VAL A 46 19.25 24.20 -7.44
C VAL A 46 20.17 24.75 -8.53
N ALA A 47 20.42 23.99 -9.60
CA ALA A 47 21.20 24.46 -10.74
C ALA A 47 20.52 25.64 -11.46
N LEU A 48 19.20 25.57 -11.68
CA LEU A 48 18.42 26.67 -12.24
C LEU A 48 18.46 27.90 -11.31
N LEU A 49 18.31 27.72 -10.00
CA LEU A 49 18.35 28.80 -9.02
C LEU A 49 19.73 29.45 -8.94
N ALA A 50 20.80 28.65 -9.01
CA ALA A 50 22.19 29.14 -9.06
C ALA A 50 22.45 29.91 -10.35
N SER A 51 22.02 29.37 -11.50
CA SER A 51 22.09 30.05 -12.80
C SER A 51 21.33 31.38 -12.76
N LEU A 52 20.13 31.40 -12.18
CA LEU A 52 19.32 32.59 -11.99
C LEU A 52 19.98 33.61 -11.06
N SER A 53 20.61 33.15 -9.98
CA SER A 53 21.33 34.01 -9.04
C SER A 53 22.57 34.64 -9.67
N LEU A 54 23.27 33.91 -10.55
CA LEU A 54 24.38 34.43 -11.33
C LEU A 54 23.90 35.44 -12.38
N MET A 55 22.78 35.17 -13.05
CA MET A 55 22.15 36.10 -14.01
C MET A 55 21.60 37.36 -13.32
N ALA A 56 21.03 37.22 -12.13
CA ALA A 56 20.48 38.31 -11.32
C ALA A 56 21.50 39.36 -10.92
N ARG A 57 22.79 38.99 -10.83
CA ARG A 57 23.88 39.97 -10.62
C ARG A 57 24.11 40.90 -11.82
N SER A 58 23.61 40.52 -13.00
CA SER A 58 23.74 41.28 -14.26
C SER A 58 22.43 41.89 -14.75
N LEU A 59 21.31 41.61 -14.07
CA LEU A 59 19.96 42.00 -14.48
C LEU A 59 19.34 42.97 -13.48
N ASP A 60 18.49 43.85 -14.00
CA ASP A 60 17.74 44.79 -13.17
C ASP A 60 16.84 44.03 -12.17
N GLN A 61 16.71 44.57 -10.96
CA GLN A 61 16.06 43.88 -9.83
C GLN A 61 14.60 43.50 -10.15
N SER A 62 13.93 44.29 -10.99
CA SER A 62 12.57 44.01 -11.47
C SER A 62 12.49 42.72 -12.31
N ILE A 63 13.50 42.40 -13.10
CA ILE A 63 13.55 41.18 -13.92
C ILE A 63 13.73 39.96 -13.02
N VAL A 64 14.60 40.06 -12.01
CA VAL A 64 14.85 38.98 -11.05
C VAL A 64 13.57 38.60 -10.29
N ILE A 65 12.82 39.61 -9.83
CA ILE A 65 11.53 39.42 -9.14
C ILE A 65 10.53 38.69 -10.04
N VAL A 66 10.41 39.10 -11.32
CA VAL A 66 9.51 38.45 -12.28
C VAL A 66 9.89 37.00 -12.52
N VAL A 67 11.17 36.69 -12.65
CA VAL A 67 11.60 35.29 -12.87
C VAL A 67 11.37 34.43 -11.63
N VAL A 68 11.68 34.92 -10.43
CA VAL A 68 11.41 34.17 -9.19
C VAL A 68 9.90 33.93 -9.01
N ALA A 69 9.08 34.95 -9.27
CA ALA A 69 7.62 34.87 -9.20
C ALA A 69 7.03 33.87 -10.20
N ALA A 70 7.70 33.60 -11.33
CA ALA A 70 7.29 32.58 -12.29
C ALA A 70 7.82 31.17 -11.95
N VAL A 71 9.09 31.07 -11.56
CA VAL A 71 9.79 29.79 -11.36
C VAL A 71 9.31 29.06 -10.10
N VAL A 72 9.07 29.79 -9.00
CA VAL A 72 8.65 29.16 -7.74
C VAL A 72 7.29 28.48 -7.87
N PRO A 73 6.22 29.15 -8.36
CA PRO A 73 4.93 28.48 -8.57
C PRO A 73 5.01 27.34 -9.60
N ALA A 74 5.75 27.51 -10.70
CA ALA A 74 5.92 26.46 -11.69
C ALA A 74 6.59 25.21 -11.09
N THR A 75 7.61 25.40 -10.25
CA THR A 75 8.27 24.29 -9.54
C THR A 75 7.31 23.57 -8.60
N ILE A 76 6.51 24.32 -7.82
CA ILE A 76 5.51 23.74 -6.93
C ILE A 76 4.50 22.89 -7.74
N ILE A 77 4.00 23.42 -8.85
CA ILE A 77 3.06 22.71 -9.72
C ILE A 77 3.69 21.41 -10.26
N ILE A 78 4.95 21.47 -10.70
CA ILE A 78 5.67 20.28 -11.21
C ILE A 78 5.85 19.25 -10.10
N LEU A 79 6.29 19.65 -8.90
CA LEU A 79 6.48 18.74 -7.77
C LEU A 79 5.16 18.07 -7.34
N VAL A 80 4.08 18.85 -7.26
CA VAL A 80 2.74 18.32 -6.95
C VAL A 80 2.29 17.35 -8.03
N SER A 81 2.44 17.71 -9.31
CA SER A 81 2.08 16.86 -10.45
C SER A 81 2.88 15.55 -10.46
N PHE A 82 4.18 15.62 -10.18
CA PHE A 82 5.03 14.44 -10.07
C PHE A 82 4.62 13.54 -8.90
N GLY A 83 4.25 14.13 -7.76
CA GLY A 83 3.69 13.38 -6.62
C GLY A 83 2.41 12.62 -6.99
N PHE A 84 1.47 13.28 -7.68
CA PHE A 84 0.26 12.63 -8.19
C PHE A 84 0.58 11.51 -9.18
N TRP A 85 1.51 11.75 -10.11
CA TRP A 85 1.92 10.75 -11.08
C TRP A 85 2.56 9.53 -10.40
N ALA A 86 3.48 9.74 -9.46
CA ALA A 86 4.13 8.67 -8.70
C ALA A 86 3.11 7.85 -7.89
N ALA A 87 2.14 8.50 -7.25
CA ALA A 87 1.05 7.83 -6.55
C ALA A 87 0.20 6.97 -7.51
N ALA A 88 -0.17 7.51 -8.67
CA ALA A 88 -0.93 6.79 -9.69
C ALA A 88 -0.16 5.59 -10.26
N VAL A 89 1.15 5.73 -10.50
CA VAL A 89 2.00 4.62 -10.95
C VAL A 89 2.09 3.54 -9.88
N LYS A 90 2.37 3.90 -8.63
CA LYS A 90 2.45 2.95 -7.51
C LYS A 90 1.16 2.15 -7.37
N GLU A 91 0.02 2.82 -7.48
CA GLU A 91 -1.28 2.17 -7.46
C GLU A 91 -1.46 1.19 -8.63
N ARG A 92 -1.21 1.61 -9.86
CA ARG A 92 -1.37 0.75 -11.04
C ARG A 92 -0.49 -0.49 -10.94
N THR A 93 0.74 -0.34 -10.46
CA THR A 93 1.64 -1.47 -10.24
C THR A 93 1.10 -2.40 -9.17
N ARG A 94 0.63 -1.88 -8.02
CA ARG A 94 -0.01 -2.70 -6.98
C ARG A 94 -1.19 -3.48 -7.53
N HIS A 95 -2.13 -2.82 -8.20
CA HIS A 95 -3.33 -3.48 -8.73
C HIS A 95 -2.95 -4.59 -9.72
N ARG A 96 -1.99 -4.33 -10.63
CA ARG A 96 -1.47 -5.36 -11.55
C ARG A 96 -0.84 -6.54 -10.81
N LEU A 97 -0.06 -6.29 -9.76
CA LEU A 97 0.55 -7.35 -8.97
C LEU A 97 -0.51 -8.18 -8.24
N VAL A 98 -1.56 -7.57 -7.68
CA VAL A 98 -2.64 -8.31 -7.02
C VAL A 98 -3.41 -9.16 -8.03
N VAL A 99 -3.71 -8.61 -9.22
CA VAL A 99 -4.33 -9.36 -10.31
C VAL A 99 -3.45 -10.52 -10.77
N SER A 100 -2.13 -10.34 -10.87
CA SER A 100 -1.22 -11.43 -11.27
C SER A 100 -1.14 -12.55 -10.23
N HIS A 101 -1.27 -12.23 -8.95
CA HIS A 101 -1.32 -13.22 -7.86
C HIS A 101 -2.67 -13.93 -7.77
N ASN A 102 -3.75 -13.32 -8.26
CA ASN A 102 -5.12 -13.84 -8.16
C ASN A 102 -5.77 -13.88 -9.56
N PRO A 103 -5.32 -14.76 -10.47
CA PRO A 103 -5.84 -14.81 -11.83
C PRO A 103 -7.33 -15.19 -11.83
N GLY A 104 -8.15 -14.37 -12.49
CA GLY A 104 -9.60 -14.57 -12.56
C GLY A 104 -10.38 -14.03 -11.36
N ALA A 105 -9.71 -13.49 -10.34
CA ALA A 105 -10.39 -12.81 -9.25
C ALA A 105 -10.83 -11.40 -9.64
N THR A 106 -11.95 -10.95 -9.10
CA THR A 106 -12.37 -9.55 -9.16
C THR A 106 -11.59 -8.77 -8.12
N VAL A 107 -10.86 -7.72 -8.53
CA VAL A 107 -10.02 -6.93 -7.62
C VAL A 107 -10.63 -5.55 -7.39
N VAL A 108 -10.93 -5.24 -6.13
CA VAL A 108 -11.55 -3.98 -5.70
C VAL A 108 -10.54 -3.14 -4.92
N PRO A 109 -10.18 -1.93 -5.41
CA PRO A 109 -9.29 -1.03 -4.70
C PRO A 109 -10.03 -0.33 -3.56
N VAL A 110 -9.48 -0.44 -2.35
CA VAL A 110 -10.03 0.17 -1.13
C VAL A 110 -8.92 0.82 -0.32
N GLU A 111 -9.27 1.60 0.70
CA GLU A 111 -8.31 2.26 1.57
C GLU A 111 -8.72 2.12 3.02
N TRP A 112 -7.74 2.02 3.91
CA TRP A 112 -7.97 2.09 5.35
C TRP A 112 -7.25 3.31 5.93
N SER A 113 -7.84 3.95 6.94
CA SER A 113 -7.22 5.10 7.63
C SER A 113 -7.61 5.15 9.09
N THR A 114 -6.60 5.20 9.97
CA THR A 114 -6.79 5.32 11.43
C THR A 114 -7.50 6.61 11.84
N ALA A 115 -7.48 7.63 11.00
CA ALA A 115 -8.09 8.92 11.31
C ALA A 115 -9.62 8.89 11.32
N VAL A 116 -10.23 7.89 10.67
CA VAL A 116 -11.69 7.76 10.53
C VAL A 116 -12.21 6.36 10.80
N LEU A 117 -11.39 5.32 10.65
CA LEU A 117 -11.81 3.93 10.76
C LEU A 117 -11.08 3.21 11.88
N ALA A 118 -11.77 2.26 12.50
CA ALA A 118 -11.18 1.37 13.49
C ALA A 118 -10.17 0.41 12.83
N PRO A 119 -9.12 -0.03 13.55
CA PRO A 119 -8.27 -1.13 13.10
C PRO A 119 -9.09 -2.40 12.87
N PHE A 120 -8.81 -3.08 11.76
CA PHE A 120 -9.55 -4.29 11.36
C PHE A 120 -8.71 -5.56 11.35
N VAL A 121 -7.40 -5.48 11.57
CA VAL A 121 -6.50 -6.65 11.67
C VAL A 121 -6.20 -6.92 13.14
N LYS A 122 -6.37 -8.17 13.61
CA LYS A 122 -6.18 -8.57 15.01
C LYS A 122 -4.70 -8.65 15.40
N GLU A 123 -3.83 -9.08 14.48
CA GLU A 123 -2.39 -9.17 14.73
C GLU A 123 -1.63 -7.91 14.30
N THR A 124 -0.80 -7.40 15.20
CA THR A 124 -0.03 -6.14 15.05
C THR A 124 1.15 -6.25 14.08
N GLY A 125 1.48 -7.45 13.56
CA GLY A 125 2.63 -7.69 12.69
C GLY A 125 2.50 -7.17 11.26
N VAL A 126 1.28 -6.90 10.79
CA VAL A 126 1.01 -6.42 9.41
C VAL A 126 0.78 -4.91 9.35
N SER A 127 0.44 -4.30 10.50
CA SER A 127 0.40 -2.86 10.67
C SER A 127 1.72 -2.39 11.27
N SER A 128 2.66 -1.86 10.48
CA SER A 128 3.65 -0.98 11.10
C SER A 128 2.87 0.15 11.78
N SER A 129 3.08 0.31 13.08
CA SER A 129 2.28 1.13 14.01
C SER A 129 2.20 2.62 13.69
N ASP A 130 2.87 3.09 12.63
CA ASP A 130 2.95 4.50 12.23
C ASP A 130 2.09 4.86 11.00
N ASP A 131 1.42 3.91 10.36
CA ASP A 131 0.63 4.22 9.17
C ASP A 131 -0.71 4.88 9.53
N ARG A 132 -0.84 6.18 9.23
CA ARG A 132 -2.12 6.94 9.32
C ARG A 132 -3.20 6.45 8.33
N GLY A 133 -2.82 5.54 7.44
CA GLY A 133 -3.67 4.89 6.47
C GLY A 133 -2.86 4.27 5.34
N PHE A 134 -3.43 3.30 4.67
CA PHE A 134 -2.81 2.63 3.53
C PHE A 134 -3.85 2.14 2.54
N ALA A 135 -3.44 2.07 1.28
CA ALA A 135 -4.26 1.50 0.21
C ALA A 135 -4.18 -0.03 0.23
N LEU A 136 -5.32 -0.63 -0.07
CA LEU A 136 -5.60 -2.06 -0.05
C LEU A 136 -6.23 -2.46 -1.39
N GLU A 137 -6.08 -3.72 -1.75
CA GLU A 137 -6.86 -4.35 -2.79
C GLU A 137 -7.53 -5.58 -2.18
N ILE A 138 -8.83 -5.74 -2.42
CA ILE A 138 -9.55 -6.97 -2.08
C ILE A 138 -9.68 -7.78 -3.35
N ALA A 139 -9.11 -8.98 -3.38
CA ALA A 139 -9.30 -9.92 -4.47
C ALA A 139 -10.37 -10.94 -4.08
N VAL A 140 -11.39 -11.05 -4.93
CA VAL A 140 -12.60 -11.85 -4.71
C VAL A 140 -12.67 -12.98 -5.73
N ASP A 141 -12.81 -14.20 -5.24
CA ASP A 141 -12.89 -15.41 -6.06
C ASP A 141 -14.02 -16.34 -5.56
N GLY A 142 -14.15 -17.53 -6.18
CA GLY A 142 -15.16 -18.52 -5.79
C GLY A 142 -15.03 -19.06 -4.36
N SER A 143 -13.87 -18.89 -3.73
CA SER A 143 -13.62 -19.35 -2.35
C SER A 143 -13.81 -18.25 -1.30
N GLY A 144 -13.67 -16.97 -1.65
CA GLY A 144 -13.80 -15.89 -0.68
C GLY A 144 -13.11 -14.58 -1.09
N MET A 145 -12.69 -13.83 -0.07
CA MET A 145 -11.98 -12.56 -0.19
C MET A 145 -10.57 -12.67 0.35
N SER A 146 -9.59 -12.13 -0.36
CA SER A 146 -8.22 -11.97 0.14
C SER A 146 -7.81 -10.49 0.13
N PHE A 147 -7.15 -10.05 1.20
CA PHE A 147 -6.79 -8.66 1.42
C PHE A 147 -5.30 -8.46 1.16
N TRP A 148 -4.98 -7.54 0.25
CA TRP A 148 -3.62 -7.32 -0.21
C TRP A 148 -3.17 -5.89 0.03
N ARG A 149 -1.93 -5.75 0.49
CA ARG A 149 -1.27 -4.45 0.68
C ARG A 149 0.04 -4.42 -0.10
N SER A 150 0.39 -3.25 -0.63
CA SER A 150 1.73 -3.02 -1.18
C SER A 150 2.73 -2.81 -0.04
N ARG A 151 3.80 -3.61 -0.02
CA ARG A 151 4.95 -3.42 0.87
C ARG A 151 5.96 -2.48 0.24
N THR A 152 6.26 -2.69 -1.04
CA THR A 152 7.12 -1.83 -1.86
C THR A 152 6.44 -1.58 -3.21
N THR A 153 7.06 -0.78 -4.09
CA THR A 153 6.53 -0.51 -5.43
C THR A 153 6.34 -1.79 -6.25
N ASN A 154 7.14 -2.83 -6.00
CA ASN A 154 7.15 -4.06 -6.79
C ASN A 154 6.75 -5.30 -5.97
N ASP A 155 6.23 -5.11 -4.76
CA ASP A 155 5.89 -6.20 -3.86
C ASP A 155 4.54 -5.99 -3.18
N VAL A 156 3.75 -7.05 -3.13
CA VAL A 156 2.44 -7.11 -2.48
C VAL A 156 2.43 -8.25 -1.48
N ILE A 157 1.83 -7.99 -0.33
CA ILE A 157 1.68 -8.95 0.76
C ILE A 157 0.20 -9.23 0.97
N SER A 158 -0.13 -10.50 1.17
CA SER A 158 -1.45 -10.90 1.66
C SER A 158 -1.52 -10.65 3.16
N ILE A 159 -2.51 -9.88 3.59
CA ILE A 159 -2.80 -9.60 4.99
C ILE A 159 -3.57 -10.76 5.62
N GLY A 160 -4.42 -11.39 4.82
CA GLY A 160 -5.28 -12.46 5.26
C GLY A 160 -6.38 -12.75 4.25
N ARG A 161 -7.13 -13.81 4.54
CA ARG A 161 -8.22 -14.30 3.71
C ARG A 161 -9.45 -14.56 4.56
N LEU A 162 -10.61 -14.33 3.98
CA LEU A 162 -11.93 -14.68 4.50
C LEU A 162 -12.61 -15.59 3.51
N ASP A 163 -13.04 -16.76 3.95
CA ASP A 163 -13.90 -17.62 3.15
C ASP A 163 -15.34 -17.11 3.18
N TRP A 164 -16.12 -17.40 2.14
CA TRP A 164 -17.53 -16.98 2.07
C TRP A 164 -18.37 -17.46 3.26
N SER A 165 -18.00 -18.61 3.85
CA SER A 165 -18.64 -19.16 5.05
C SER A 165 -18.42 -18.32 6.30
N GLN A 166 -17.39 -17.48 6.33
CA GLN A 166 -17.02 -16.61 7.45
C GLN A 166 -17.66 -15.23 7.35
N ILE A 167 -18.16 -14.87 6.17
CA ILE A 167 -18.76 -13.57 5.89
C ILE A 167 -20.27 -13.68 6.15
N ASP A 168 -20.79 -12.72 6.91
CA ASP A 168 -22.22 -12.59 7.20
C ASP A 168 -22.88 -11.63 6.21
N SER A 169 -22.35 -10.41 6.10
CA SER A 169 -22.86 -9.40 5.16
C SER A 169 -21.76 -8.52 4.58
N VAL A 170 -22.06 -7.93 3.42
CA VAL A 170 -21.25 -6.90 2.76
C VAL A 170 -22.18 -5.77 2.34
N GLU A 171 -21.99 -4.60 2.95
CA GLU A 171 -22.93 -3.49 2.85
C GLU A 171 -22.21 -2.18 2.52
N ALA A 172 -22.94 -1.28 1.86
CA ALA A 172 -22.49 0.09 1.68
C ALA A 172 -22.63 0.84 3.02
N GLY A 173 -21.58 1.54 3.40
CA GLY A 173 -21.55 2.41 4.57
C GLY A 173 -21.12 3.83 4.21
N GLY A 174 -20.95 4.64 5.25
CA GLY A 174 -20.38 5.97 5.11
C GLY A 174 -19.79 6.46 6.40
N VAL A 175 -18.55 6.96 6.32
CA VAL A 175 -17.85 7.56 7.46
C VAL A 175 -17.72 9.06 7.27
N LYS A 176 -17.93 9.83 8.34
CA LYS A 176 -17.73 11.28 8.29
C LYS A 176 -16.25 11.59 8.06
N ALA A 177 -15.96 12.41 7.06
CA ALA A 177 -14.59 12.85 6.81
C ALA A 177 -14.07 13.68 7.98
N VAL A 178 -12.76 13.57 8.27
CA VAL A 178 -12.08 14.38 9.29
C VAL A 178 -12.24 15.88 9.03
N ILE A 179 -12.21 16.27 7.75
CA ILE A 179 -12.25 17.66 7.31
C ILE A 179 -13.48 17.88 6.44
N GLY A 180 -14.35 18.79 6.88
CA GLY A 180 -15.55 19.22 6.17
C GLY A 180 -16.80 18.36 6.45
N PRO A 181 -17.94 18.72 5.84
CA PRO A 181 -19.23 18.05 6.09
C PRO A 181 -19.44 16.78 5.26
N ARG A 182 -18.43 16.33 4.51
CA ARG A 182 -18.59 15.24 3.54
C ARG A 182 -18.58 13.88 4.25
N VAL A 183 -19.43 12.98 3.76
CA VAL A 183 -19.39 11.56 4.10
C VAL A 183 -18.57 10.84 3.03
N ALA A 184 -17.54 10.12 3.45
CA ALA A 184 -16.75 9.28 2.58
C ALA A 184 -17.43 7.90 2.48
N PRO A 185 -17.70 7.38 1.27
CA PRO A 185 -18.32 6.08 1.11
C PRO A 185 -17.39 4.97 1.60
N THR A 186 -17.97 4.01 2.30
CA THR A 186 -17.28 2.83 2.82
C THR A 186 -17.96 1.55 2.36
N VAL A 187 -17.21 0.47 2.37
CA VAL A 187 -17.75 -0.89 2.41
C VAL A 187 -17.54 -1.42 3.81
N LYS A 188 -18.59 -2.01 4.37
CA LYS A 188 -18.58 -2.71 5.64
C LYS A 188 -18.77 -4.20 5.39
N ILE A 189 -17.82 -4.99 5.87
CA ILE A 189 -17.82 -6.46 5.81
C ILE A 189 -18.01 -6.95 7.24
N THR A 190 -19.13 -7.61 7.49
CA THR A 190 -19.46 -8.18 8.80
C THR A 190 -19.13 -9.67 8.78
N LEU A 191 -18.37 -10.13 9.77
CA LEU A 191 -18.02 -11.54 9.93
C LEU A 191 -19.06 -12.25 10.77
N ARG A 192 -19.23 -13.55 10.52
CA ARG A 192 -20.10 -14.39 11.34
C ARG A 192 -19.55 -14.49 12.77
N PRO A 193 -20.41 -14.43 13.80
CA PRO A 193 -19.99 -14.60 15.18
C PRO A 193 -19.20 -15.91 15.38
N GLY A 194 -18.01 -15.81 15.95
CA GLY A 194 -17.15 -16.96 16.23
C GLY A 194 -16.34 -17.48 15.04
N ALA A 195 -16.33 -16.79 13.89
CA ALA A 195 -15.45 -17.15 12.78
C ALA A 195 -13.97 -16.96 13.17
N GLU A 196 -13.15 -18.01 13.00
CA GLU A 196 -11.70 -17.92 13.17
C GLU A 196 -11.10 -17.12 12.02
N SER A 197 -10.77 -15.85 12.28
CA SER A 197 -10.31 -14.90 11.28
C SER A 197 -9.19 -14.02 11.84
N PRO A 198 -8.18 -13.67 11.02
CA PRO A 198 -7.16 -12.69 11.41
C PRO A 198 -7.71 -11.25 11.50
N PHE A 199 -8.98 -11.05 11.15
CA PHE A 199 -9.65 -9.76 11.14
C PHE A 199 -10.62 -9.58 12.30
N ALA A 200 -10.91 -8.33 12.64
CA ALA A 200 -12.00 -7.94 13.52
C ALA A 200 -13.35 -8.41 12.95
N ASP A 201 -14.35 -8.53 13.83
CA ASP A 201 -15.69 -8.99 13.46
C ASP A 201 -16.39 -8.04 12.47
N GLU A 202 -15.91 -6.80 12.40
CA GLU A 202 -16.33 -5.79 11.45
C GLU A 202 -15.10 -5.17 10.77
N ILE A 203 -15.10 -5.19 9.44
CA ILE A 203 -14.07 -4.59 8.61
C ILE A 203 -14.73 -3.46 7.82
N GLU A 204 -14.38 -2.22 8.13
CA GLU A 204 -14.83 -1.05 7.38
C GLU A 204 -13.67 -0.45 6.58
N LEU A 205 -13.90 -0.20 5.29
CA LEU A 205 -12.89 0.25 4.34
C LEU A 205 -13.44 1.36 3.45
N LEU A 206 -12.64 2.38 3.17
CA LEU A 206 -12.99 3.49 2.28
C LEU A 206 -12.97 3.04 0.82
N VAL A 207 -13.99 3.44 0.06
CA VAL A 207 -14.06 3.21 -1.38
C VAL A 207 -13.97 4.56 -2.08
N ARG A 208 -12.88 4.83 -2.82
CA ARG A 208 -12.69 6.14 -3.46
C ARG A 208 -12.77 6.14 -4.99
N LYS A 209 -12.55 4.99 -5.62
CA LYS A 209 -12.20 4.91 -7.05
C LYS A 209 -13.29 4.30 -7.91
N VAL A 210 -14.23 3.63 -7.27
CA VAL A 210 -15.41 3.03 -7.88
C VAL A 210 -16.63 3.49 -7.10
N PRO A 211 -17.82 3.56 -7.73
CA PRO A 211 -19.07 3.73 -7.02
C PRO A 211 -19.20 2.65 -5.92
N VAL A 212 -19.73 3.02 -4.75
CA VAL A 212 -19.81 2.10 -3.61
C VAL A 212 -20.69 0.90 -3.93
N GLU A 213 -21.72 1.09 -4.74
CA GLU A 213 -22.64 0.07 -5.21
C GLU A 213 -21.91 -0.97 -6.07
N HIS A 214 -20.96 -0.52 -6.91
CA HIS A 214 -20.13 -1.42 -7.71
C HIS A 214 -19.13 -2.18 -6.84
N ALA A 215 -18.56 -1.53 -5.82
CA ALA A 215 -17.68 -2.21 -4.87
C ALA A 215 -18.46 -3.27 -4.09
N VAL A 216 -19.62 -2.95 -3.54
CA VAL A 216 -20.47 -3.91 -2.82
C VAL A 216 -20.85 -5.09 -3.71
N ALA A 217 -21.32 -4.82 -4.93
CA ALA A 217 -21.68 -5.88 -5.88
C ALA A 217 -20.49 -6.79 -6.24
N ALA A 218 -19.30 -6.22 -6.40
CA ALA A 218 -18.07 -6.97 -6.68
C ALA A 218 -17.58 -7.80 -5.48
N LEU A 219 -17.96 -7.41 -4.27
CA LEU A 219 -17.60 -8.06 -3.01
C LEU A 219 -18.69 -9.03 -2.53
N GLN A 220 -19.68 -9.36 -3.36
CA GLN A 220 -20.65 -10.41 -3.03
C GLN A 220 -20.17 -11.77 -3.54
N PRO A 221 -20.64 -12.88 -2.91
CA PRO A 221 -20.35 -14.21 -3.43
C PRO A 221 -20.83 -14.31 -4.89
N PRO A 222 -20.04 -14.96 -5.78
CA PRO A 222 -20.46 -15.14 -7.16
C PRO A 222 -21.79 -15.88 -7.21
N MET A 223 -22.73 -15.39 -8.01
CA MET A 223 -23.99 -16.10 -8.22
C MET A 223 -23.69 -17.47 -8.85
N PRO A 224 -24.31 -18.56 -8.34
CA PRO A 224 -24.11 -19.91 -8.85
C PRO A 224 -24.58 -20.09 -10.30
#